data_AF-A0A800EZ54-F1
#
_entry.id   AF-A0A800EZ54-F1
#
_cell.length_a   1.000
_cell.length_b   1.000
_cell.length_c   1.000
_cell.angle_alpha   90.00
_cell.angle_beta   90.00
_cell.angle_gamma   90.00
#
_symmetry.space_group_name_H-M   'P 1'
#
loop_
_entity.id
_entity.type
_entity.pdbx_description
1 polymer ?
#
loop_
_entity_poly.entity_id
_entity_poly.type
_entity_poly.pdbx_seq_one_letter_code
_entity_poly.pdbx_strand_id
1 'polypeptide(L)' 'MTGPTRKRTRTLTHWGVYDIEVEDNQIVAAHPWTDDPDPSEIGQSIPSAIHHESRITQPMVRSGWLER' A
#
# COMPACT_ATOMS: atom_id res chain seq x y z
N MET A 1 -25.48 -11.19 9.01
CA MET A 1 -24.04 -10.97 9.26
C MET A 1 -23.36 -11.06 7.92
N THR A 2 -23.03 -9.93 7.31
CA THR A 2 -22.32 -9.90 6.02
C THR A 2 -20.84 -10.09 6.32
N GLY A 3 -20.20 -11.08 5.70
CA GLY A 3 -18.76 -11.33 5.90
C GLY A 3 -17.90 -10.18 5.37
N PRO A 4 -16.59 -10.16 5.71
CA PRO A 4 -15.69 -9.11 5.25
C PRO A 4 -15.64 -9.06 3.73
N THR A 5 -15.63 -7.85 3.17
CA THR A 5 -15.59 -7.68 1.71
C THR A 5 -14.15 -7.78 1.24
N ARG A 6 -13.83 -8.83 0.45
CA ARG A 6 -12.50 -9.05 -0.10
C ARG A 6 -12.47 -8.84 -1.60
N LYS A 7 -11.48 -8.09 -2.09
CA LYS A 7 -11.27 -7.80 -3.53
C LYS A 7 -9.79 -7.88 -3.86
N ARG A 8 -9.46 -8.35 -5.08
CA ARG A 8 -8.13 -8.20 -5.67
C ARG A 8 -8.14 -7.17 -6.80
N THR A 9 -7.10 -6.35 -6.90
CA THR A 9 -6.92 -5.38 -7.99
C THR A 9 -5.46 -5.34 -8.40
N ARG A 10 -5.22 -5.32 -9.71
CA ARG A 10 -3.87 -5.30 -10.28
C ARG A 10 -3.36 -3.87 -10.41
N THR A 11 -2.10 -3.67 -10.09
CA THR A 11 -1.39 -2.42 -10.33
C THR A 11 0.07 -2.67 -10.70
N LEU A 12 0.76 -1.61 -11.10
CA LEU A 12 2.18 -1.61 -11.44
C LEU A 12 2.93 -0.66 -10.52
N THR A 13 4.13 -1.05 -10.13
CA THR A 13 5.08 -0.26 -9.35
C THR A 13 6.43 -0.21 -10.05
N HIS A 14 7.40 0.49 -9.46
CA HIS A 14 8.78 0.41 -9.93
C HIS A 14 9.43 -0.99 -9.80
N TRP A 15 8.86 -1.88 -8.98
CA TRP A 15 9.42 -3.20 -8.68
C TRP A 15 8.67 -4.36 -9.35
N GLY A 16 7.66 -4.06 -10.17
CA GLY A 16 6.88 -5.08 -10.88
C GLY A 16 5.37 -4.90 -10.78
N VAL A 17 4.66 -5.88 -11.32
CA VAL A 17 3.19 -5.99 -11.32
C VAL A 17 2.76 -6.84 -10.12
N TYR A 18 1.77 -6.35 -9.38
CA TYR A 18 1.24 -7.05 -8.22
C TYR A 18 -0.29 -7.06 -8.21
N ASP A 19 -0.87 -8.15 -7.74
CA ASP A 19 -2.28 -8.25 -7.40
C ASP A 19 -2.44 -7.86 -5.92
N ILE A 20 -3.06 -6.70 -5.68
CA ILE A 20 -3.26 -6.12 -4.35
C ILE A 20 -4.56 -6.67 -3.76
N GLU A 21 -4.47 -7.26 -2.57
CA GLU A 21 -5.62 -7.75 -1.81
C GLU A 21 -6.11 -6.67 -0.84
N VAL A 22 -7.39 -6.38 -0.93
CA VAL A 22 -8.09 -5.40 -0.10
C VAL A 22 -9.19 -6.11 0.69
N GLU A 23 -9.17 -5.92 2.01
CA GLU A 23 -10.19 -6.39 2.95
C GLU A 23 -10.69 -5.19 3.76
N ASP A 24 -12.00 -4.97 3.79
CA ASP A 24 -12.64 -3.88 4.54
C ASP A 24 -11.96 -2.50 4.34
N ASN A 25 -11.67 -2.20 3.06
CA ASN A 25 -11.01 -0.97 2.61
C ASN A 25 -9.56 -0.79 3.08
N GLN A 26 -8.90 -1.86 3.51
CA GLN A 26 -7.48 -1.89 3.86
C GLN A 26 -6.71 -2.81 2.92
N ILE A 27 -5.55 -2.35 2.45
CA ILE A 27 -4.61 -3.22 1.72
C ILE A 27 -3.97 -4.16 2.74
N VAL A 28 -4.17 -5.46 2.56
CA VAL A 28 -3.71 -6.50 3.50
C VAL A 28 -2.58 -7.36 2.93
N ALA A 29 -2.46 -7.46 1.61
CA ALA A 29 -1.38 -8.20 0.96
C ALA A 29 -1.10 -7.67 -0.46
N ALA A 30 0.13 -7.90 -0.93
CA ALA A 30 0.53 -7.74 -2.32
C ALA A 30 1.06 -9.08 -2.83
N HIS A 31 0.42 -9.62 -3.86
CA HIS A 31 0.79 -10.90 -4.44
C HIS A 31 1.56 -10.69 -5.74
N PRO A 32 2.66 -11.41 -5.98
CA PRO A 32 3.30 -11.46 -7.29
C PRO A 32 2.30 -11.75 -8.40
N TRP A 33 2.44 -11.07 -9.55
CA TRP A 33 1.67 -11.44 -10.72
C TRP A 33 2.17 -12.78 -11.30
N THR A 34 1.25 -13.69 -11.57
CA THR A 34 1.55 -15.05 -12.06
C THR A 34 2.39 -15.11 -13.33
N ASP A 35 2.31 -14.10 -14.20
CA ASP A 35 3.06 -14.09 -15.46
C ASP A 35 4.42 -13.35 -15.34
N ASP A 36 4.77 -12.88 -14.15
CA ASP A 36 6.11 -12.36 -13.85
C ASP A 36 7.04 -13.54 -13.48
N PRO A 37 8.05 -13.85 -14.30
CA PRO A 37 8.93 -15.00 -14.07
C PRO A 37 9.94 -14.78 -12.93
N ASP A 38 10.17 -13.54 -12.49
CA ASP A 38 11.12 -13.19 -11.43
C ASP A 38 10.61 -12.00 -10.60
N PRO A 39 9.51 -12.20 -9.84
CA PRO A 39 8.86 -11.10 -9.14
C PRO A 39 9.71 -10.59 -7.98
N SER A 40 9.88 -9.27 -7.89
CA SER A 40 10.64 -8.68 -6.79
C SER A 40 9.93 -8.89 -5.44
N GLU A 41 10.67 -9.37 -4.44
CA GLU A 41 10.18 -9.50 -3.06
C GLU A 41 9.84 -8.14 -2.41
N ILE A 42 10.38 -7.04 -2.94
CA ILE A 42 10.15 -5.68 -2.41
C ILE A 42 8.65 -5.35 -2.39
N GLY A 43 7.87 -5.85 -3.35
CA GLY A 43 6.42 -5.63 -3.38
C GLY A 43 5.68 -6.16 -2.16
N GLN A 44 6.22 -7.15 -1.44
CA GLN A 44 5.62 -7.67 -0.20
C GLN A 44 5.61 -6.61 0.93
N SER A 45 6.44 -5.57 0.84
CA SER A 45 6.46 -4.46 1.79
C SER A 45 5.27 -3.50 1.67
N ILE A 46 4.51 -3.54 0.55
CA ILE A 46 3.45 -2.58 0.25
C ILE A 46 2.45 -2.39 1.41
N PRO A 47 1.87 -3.44 2.03
CA PRO A 47 0.95 -3.26 3.15
C PRO A 47 1.61 -2.54 4.33
N SER A 48 2.82 -2.95 4.69
CA SER A 48 3.56 -2.36 5.83
C SER A 48 3.94 -0.89 5.57
N ALA A 49 4.28 -0.53 4.33
CA ALA A 49 4.69 0.82 3.97
C ALA A 49 3.51 1.80 3.96
N ILE A 50 2.34 1.38 3.48
CA ILE A 50 1.15 2.23 3.39
C ILE A 50 0.59 2.53 4.80
N HIS A 51 0.67 1.56 5.70
CA HIS A 51 0.13 1.63 7.07
C HIS A 51 1.19 1.93 8.14
N HIS A 52 2.42 2.27 7.74
CA HIS A 52 3.50 2.55 8.69
C HIS A 52 3.20 3.75 9.59
N GLU A 53 3.70 3.73 10.83
CA GLU A 53 3.52 4.84 11.80
C GLU A 53 4.11 6.17 11.31
N SER A 54 5.12 6.11 10.44
CA SER A 54 5.75 7.30 9.85
C SER A 54 4.97 7.90 8.68
N ARG A 55 3.79 7.36 8.33
CA ARG A 55 2.96 7.91 7.26
C ARG A 55 2.49 9.31 7.64
N ILE A 56 2.80 10.30 6.79
CA ILE A 56 2.29 11.67 6.97
C ILE A 56 0.77 11.65 6.77
N THR A 57 0.02 11.92 7.84
CA THR A 57 -1.44 11.84 7.88
C THR A 57 -2.14 13.18 7.65
N GLN A 58 -1.40 14.29 7.75
CA GLN A 58 -1.94 15.64 7.59
C GLN A 58 -0.88 16.60 7.05
N PRO A 59 -1.31 17.71 6.42
CA PRO A 59 -0.40 18.81 6.08
C PRO A 59 0.28 19.37 7.33
N MET A 60 1.53 19.81 7.18
CA MET A 60 2.32 20.40 8.28
C MET A 60 2.98 21.69 7.79
N VAL A 61 3.09 22.67 8.68
CA VAL A 61 3.81 23.93 8.44
C VAL A 61 4.86 24.09 9.54
N ARG A 62 6.10 24.41 9.15
CA ARG A 62 7.20 24.65 10.10
C ARG A 62 6.89 25.92 10.93
N SER A 63 7.04 25.85 12.25
CA SER A 63 6.65 26.91 13.20
C SER A 63 7.16 28.31 12.85
N GLY A 64 8.41 28.43 12.41
CA GLY A 64 9.00 29.72 12.01
C GLY A 64 8.40 30.38 10.75
N TRP A 65 7.44 29.73 10.08
CA TRP A 65 6.58 30.35 9.06
C TRP A 65 5.23 30.84 9.61
N LEU A 66 4.78 30.33 10.77
CA LEU A 66 3.54 30.73 11.44
C LEU A 66 3.76 31.88 12.43
N GLU A 67 4.95 31.95 13.03
CA GLU A 67 5.32 32.92 14.07
C GLU A 67 5.86 34.25 13.51
N ARG A 68 5.59 34.55 12.24
CA ARG A 68 6.02 35.79 11.56
C ARG A 68 4.88 36.78 11.42
#